data_AF-M7NPQ2-F1
#
_entry.id   AF-M7NPQ2-F1
#
_cell.length_a   1.000
_cell.length_b   1.000
_cell.length_c   1.000
_cell.angle_alpha   90.00
_cell.angle_beta   90.00
_cell.angle_gamma   90.00
#
_symmetry.space_group_name_H-M   'P 1'
#
loop_
_entity.id
_entity.type
_entity.pdbx_description
1 polymer ?
#
loop_
_entity_poly.entity_id
_entity_poly.type
_entity_poly.pdbx_seq_one_letter_code
_entity_poly.pdbx_strand_id
1 'polypeptide(L)'
;MNFPIKLLFPTAKESYISQNDINFSSPLYIQVPYVSVLISIVLGRERLRWMSERLNFNEKKEKSVLILCGYTKETFLKEILHVQDIQHFSTSNSETSIWSDDSFWTMDATGAWISASEYIDLIYVPSLRGLRAILSVYHYSSSLNRLAIWSFLKIHEASGEFSAQGLSRTIALAIEACRNENIIFCDSISIKSLIQLLNSSTKVSGISVCSAIRQITVETVMERWISAFWEIVSLNEQGIGYGIWKYRGEHWKVCWKDSGNGEISDIEYIRLD
;
A
#
# COMPACT_ATOMS: atom_id res chain seq x y z
N MET A 1 -9.53 3.15 11.08
CA MET A 1 -9.86 3.52 9.68
C MET A 1 -10.10 2.24 8.89
N ASN A 2 -11.36 1.96 8.56
CA ASN A 2 -11.74 0.78 7.79
C ASN A 2 -11.34 1.04 6.33
N PHE A 3 -10.46 0.21 5.76
CA PHE A 3 -10.16 0.25 4.33
C PHE A 3 -10.67 -1.04 3.69
N PRO A 4 -11.91 -1.04 3.18
CA PRO A 4 -12.50 -2.21 2.59
C PRO A 4 -11.75 -2.56 1.32
N ILE A 5 -11.32 -3.80 1.22
CA ILE A 5 -10.45 -4.25 0.12
C ILE A 5 -11.20 -4.17 -1.22
N LYS A 6 -12.54 -4.18 -1.18
CA LYS A 6 -13.43 -3.82 -2.30
C LYS A 6 -13.08 -2.46 -2.94
N LEU A 7 -12.38 -1.54 -2.26
CA LEU A 7 -11.86 -0.29 -2.84
C LEU A 7 -10.59 -0.45 -3.63
N LEU A 8 -9.73 -1.41 -3.27
CA LEU A 8 -8.60 -1.75 -4.12
C LEU A 8 -9.05 -2.51 -5.37
N PHE A 9 -10.23 -3.13 -5.33
CA PHE A 9 -10.77 -3.82 -6.48
C PHE A 9 -11.70 -2.88 -7.22
N PRO A 10 -11.27 -2.18 -8.29
CA PRO A 10 -12.23 -1.57 -9.17
C PRO A 10 -13.10 -2.68 -9.75
N THR A 11 -14.25 -2.96 -9.14
CA THR A 11 -15.38 -3.61 -9.78
C THR A 11 -15.99 -2.61 -10.75
N ALA A 12 -15.18 -2.16 -11.71
CA ALA A 12 -15.71 -1.62 -12.94
C ALA A 12 -16.59 -2.73 -13.53
N LYS A 13 -17.77 -2.35 -14.01
CA LYS A 13 -18.67 -3.20 -14.80
C LYS A 13 -17.86 -4.21 -15.62
N GLU A 14 -18.21 -5.49 -15.51
CA GLU A 14 -17.53 -6.70 -16.01
C GLU A 14 -17.09 -6.68 -17.49
N SER A 15 -17.31 -5.59 -18.22
CA SER A 15 -17.05 -5.45 -19.64
C SER A 15 -15.66 -4.90 -20.02
N TYR A 16 -14.83 -4.40 -19.10
CA TYR A 16 -13.57 -3.71 -19.48
C TYR A 16 -12.28 -4.14 -18.77
N ILE A 17 -12.34 -4.98 -17.74
CA ILE A 17 -11.16 -5.41 -17.00
C ILE A 17 -11.05 -6.93 -17.12
N SER A 18 -9.95 -7.43 -17.68
CA SER A 18 -9.74 -8.88 -17.78
C SER A 18 -9.66 -9.47 -16.37
N GLN A 19 -10.17 -10.69 -16.15
CA GLN A 19 -10.09 -11.37 -14.85
C GLN A 19 -8.65 -11.44 -14.28
N ASN A 20 -7.63 -11.26 -15.11
CA ASN A 20 -6.23 -11.21 -14.71
C ASN A 20 -5.84 -9.91 -14.00
N ASP A 21 -6.51 -8.78 -14.29
CA ASP A 21 -6.23 -7.47 -13.67
C ASP A 21 -6.81 -7.36 -12.25
N ILE A 22 -7.83 -8.17 -11.93
CA ILE A 22 -8.46 -8.26 -10.58
C ILE A 22 -7.46 -8.81 -9.54
N ASN A 23 -6.42 -9.50 -10.00
CA ASN A 23 -5.43 -10.15 -9.14
C ASN A 23 -4.18 -9.32 -8.85
N PHE A 24 -4.07 -8.07 -9.30
CA PHE A 24 -2.84 -7.27 -9.12
C PHE A 24 -1.57 -8.07 -9.43
N SER A 25 -1.53 -8.66 -10.62
CA SER A 25 -0.29 -9.27 -11.12
C SER A 25 0.80 -8.22 -11.34
N SER A 26 0.44 -6.93 -11.41
CA SER A 26 1.40 -5.84 -11.54
C SER A 26 1.75 -5.21 -10.19
N PRO A 27 2.97 -4.67 -10.03
CA PRO A 27 3.35 -3.85 -8.89
C PRO A 27 2.34 -2.71 -8.65
N LEU A 28 2.00 -2.49 -7.38
CA LEU A 28 1.03 -1.50 -6.92
C LEU A 28 1.69 -0.54 -5.92
N TYR A 29 1.43 0.75 -6.07
CA TYR A 29 1.70 1.74 -5.04
C TYR A 29 0.41 2.21 -4.37
N ILE A 30 0.39 2.29 -3.04
CA ILE A 30 -0.74 2.81 -2.26
C ILE A 30 -0.26 3.93 -1.34
N GLN A 31 -0.82 5.12 -1.50
CA GLN A 31 -0.63 6.24 -0.59
C GLN A 31 -1.65 6.17 0.53
N VAL A 32 -1.20 5.86 1.75
CA VAL A 32 -2.04 5.79 2.95
C VAL A 32 -1.37 6.50 4.12
N PRO A 33 -2.12 7.14 5.03
CA PRO A 33 -1.52 7.86 6.16
C PRO A 33 -0.97 6.95 7.26
N TYR A 34 -1.49 5.72 7.40
CA TYR A 34 -1.20 4.83 8.53
C TYR A 34 -0.91 3.40 8.11
N VAL A 35 -0.04 2.71 8.87
CA VAL A 35 0.30 1.29 8.66
C VAL A 35 -0.90 0.36 8.81
N SER A 36 -1.84 0.73 9.69
CA SER A 36 -3.05 -0.06 9.97
C SER A 36 -3.90 -0.26 8.72
N VAL A 37 -3.89 0.70 7.79
CA VAL A 37 -4.60 0.58 6.52
C VAL A 37 -3.98 -0.51 5.65
N LEU A 38 -2.65 -0.56 5.54
CA LEU A 38 -1.96 -1.61 4.81
C LEU A 38 -2.21 -2.98 5.43
N ILE A 39 -2.19 -3.08 6.76
CA ILE A 39 -2.46 -4.35 7.46
C ILE A 39 -3.86 -4.85 7.14
N SER A 40 -4.86 -3.98 7.20
CA SER A 40 -6.25 -4.33 6.83
C SER A 40 -6.34 -4.82 5.39
N ILE A 41 -5.63 -4.16 4.47
CA ILE A 41 -5.55 -4.54 3.05
C ILE A 41 -4.95 -5.95 2.88
N VAL A 42 -3.80 -6.22 3.50
CA VAL A 42 -3.15 -7.53 3.38
C VAL A 42 -4.01 -8.60 4.04
N LEU A 43 -4.48 -8.36 5.27
CA LEU A 43 -5.28 -9.31 6.04
C LEU A 43 -6.56 -9.72 5.34
N GLY A 44 -7.36 -8.78 4.85
CA GLY A 44 -8.65 -9.20 4.28
C GLY A 44 -8.46 -9.86 2.92
N ARG A 45 -7.33 -9.65 2.25
CA ARG A 45 -7.01 -10.34 1.01
C ARG A 45 -6.60 -11.78 1.29
N GLU A 46 -5.79 -11.99 2.32
CA GLU A 46 -5.48 -13.33 2.83
C GLU A 46 -6.74 -14.06 3.31
N ARG A 47 -7.67 -13.35 3.93
CA ARG A 47 -9.00 -13.89 4.28
C ARG A 47 -9.78 -14.32 3.03
N LEU A 48 -9.84 -13.50 1.98
CA LEU A 48 -10.51 -13.85 0.72
C LEU A 48 -9.86 -15.06 0.03
N ARG A 49 -8.52 -15.11 0.01
CA ARG A 49 -7.75 -16.27 -0.48
C ARG A 49 -8.14 -17.53 0.29
N TRP A 50 -8.16 -17.45 1.61
CA TRP A 50 -8.51 -18.58 2.47
C TRP A 50 -9.94 -19.08 2.25
N MET A 51 -10.90 -18.19 2.00
CA MET A 51 -12.27 -18.59 1.68
C MET A 51 -12.37 -19.34 0.34
N SER A 52 -11.51 -19.00 -0.63
CA SER A 52 -11.44 -19.65 -1.95
C SER A 52 -10.69 -21.00 -1.91
N GLU A 53 -9.62 -21.09 -1.12
CA GLU A 53 -8.70 -22.25 -1.08
C GLU A 53 -9.14 -23.39 -0.13
N ARG A 54 -10.31 -23.31 0.51
CA ARG A 54 -10.89 -24.39 1.35
C ARG A 54 -11.04 -25.75 0.64
N LEU A 55 -10.71 -25.85 -0.64
CA LEU A 55 -10.80 -27.08 -1.44
C LEU A 55 -9.48 -27.88 -1.53
N ASN A 56 -8.31 -27.33 -1.16
CA ASN A 56 -7.00 -28.00 -1.32
C ASN A 56 -6.16 -27.99 -0.02
N PHE A 57 -6.27 -29.05 0.80
CA PHE A 57 -5.66 -29.12 2.13
C PHE A 57 -4.20 -29.65 2.20
N ASN A 58 -3.57 -29.99 1.08
CA ASN A 58 -2.31 -30.77 1.08
C ASN A 58 -1.03 -30.04 0.63
N GLU A 59 -1.09 -28.75 0.26
CA GLU A 59 0.11 -28.00 -0.10
C GLU A 59 0.65 -27.18 1.07
N LYS A 60 1.99 -27.11 1.16
CA LYS A 60 2.70 -26.27 2.12
C LYS A 60 2.28 -24.83 1.89
N LYS A 61 1.37 -24.33 2.72
CA LYS A 61 0.77 -23.01 2.54
C LYS A 61 1.84 -21.94 2.66
N GLU A 62 1.97 -21.19 1.59
CA GLU A 62 2.98 -20.16 1.50
C GLU A 62 2.43 -18.82 1.99
N LYS A 63 3.29 -18.07 2.68
CA LYS A 63 2.92 -16.89 3.44
C LYS A 63 3.24 -15.60 2.70
N SER A 64 2.35 -14.63 2.80
CA SER A 64 2.63 -13.26 2.38
C SER A 64 3.56 -12.60 3.39
N VAL A 65 4.43 -11.71 2.91
CA VAL A 65 5.42 -11.01 3.73
C VAL A 65 5.10 -9.53 3.78
N LEU A 66 4.97 -9.00 4.98
CA LEU A 66 4.84 -7.56 5.22
C LEU A 66 6.13 -7.05 5.89
N ILE A 67 6.87 -6.22 5.15
CA ILE A 67 8.09 -5.57 5.59
C ILE A 67 7.78 -4.19 6.17
N LEU A 68 8.10 -4.01 7.46
CA LEU A 68 7.93 -2.77 8.22
C LEU A 68 9.27 -2.04 8.36
N CYS A 69 9.51 -1.12 7.44
CA CYS A 69 10.65 -0.24 7.28
C CYS A 69 10.64 0.95 8.26
N GLY A 70 11.72 1.13 9.03
CA GLY A 70 11.86 2.20 10.02
C GLY A 70 11.13 1.93 11.34
N TYR A 71 10.57 0.73 11.51
CA TYR A 71 9.83 0.33 12.71
C TYR A 71 10.66 -0.58 13.61
N THR A 72 10.47 -0.42 14.92
CA THR A 72 10.66 -1.50 15.88
C THR A 72 9.29 -2.09 16.23
N LYS A 73 9.28 -3.26 16.87
CA LYS A 73 8.04 -3.87 17.34
C LYS A 73 7.27 -2.91 18.26
N GLU A 74 7.96 -2.19 19.13
CA GLU A 74 7.36 -1.28 20.10
C GLU A 74 6.79 -0.03 19.44
N THR A 75 7.50 0.58 18.47
CA THR A 75 6.99 1.77 17.76
C THR A 75 5.76 1.43 16.94
N PHE A 76 5.77 0.25 16.32
CA PHE A 76 4.65 -0.27 15.57
C PHE A 76 3.40 -0.49 16.45
N LEU A 77 3.55 -1.16 17.60
CA LEU A 77 2.44 -1.39 18.50
C LEU A 77 1.87 -0.08 19.05
N LYS A 78 2.74 0.89 19.37
CA LYS A 78 2.29 2.23 19.80
C LYS A 78 1.48 2.94 18.72
N GLU A 79 1.90 2.89 17.46
CA GLU A 79 1.17 3.53 16.37
C GLU A 79 -0.21 2.89 16.17
N ILE A 80 -0.30 1.55 16.20
CA ILE A 80 -1.57 0.84 16.08
C ILE A 80 -2.52 1.21 17.22
N LEU A 81 -2.04 1.17 18.46
CA LEU A 81 -2.84 1.51 19.63
C LEU A 81 -3.25 2.98 19.63
N HIS A 82 -2.37 3.89 19.20
CA HIS A 82 -2.69 5.31 19.13
C HIS A 82 -3.79 5.62 18.11
N VAL A 83 -3.83 4.90 16.98
CA VAL A 83 -4.93 5.01 16.02
C VAL A 83 -6.26 4.58 16.64
N GLN A 84 -6.26 3.58 17.54
CA GLN A 84 -7.46 3.18 18.29
C GLN A 84 -7.88 4.24 19.31
N ASP A 85 -6.92 4.84 20.02
CA ASP A 85 -7.19 5.88 21.01
C ASP A 85 -7.77 7.15 20.38
N ILE A 86 -7.27 7.59 19.22
CA ILE A 86 -7.82 8.74 18.48
C ILE A 86 -9.28 8.47 18.07
N GLN A 87 -9.62 7.24 17.71
CA GLN A 87 -10.99 6.85 17.41
C GLN A 87 -11.89 6.93 18.65
N HIS A 88 -11.39 6.56 19.83
CA HIS A 88 -12.15 6.62 21.09
C HIS A 88 -12.27 8.03 21.72
N PHE A 89 -11.30 8.92 21.52
CA PHE A 89 -11.35 10.29 22.08
C PHE A 89 -12.19 11.26 21.24
N SER A 90 -12.39 10.97 19.95
CA SER A 90 -13.26 11.78 19.08
C SER A 90 -14.76 11.62 19.40
N THR A 91 -15.12 10.66 20.26
CA THR A 91 -16.50 10.31 20.62
C THR A 91 -17.05 10.97 21.89
N SER A 92 -16.29 11.84 22.58
CA SER A 92 -16.71 12.31 23.92
C SER A 92 -17.32 13.71 24.01
N ASN A 93 -17.55 14.46 22.91
CA ASN A 93 -18.07 15.84 23.01
C ASN A 93 -19.10 16.29 21.94
N SER A 94 -19.76 15.38 21.24
CA SER A 94 -20.96 15.73 20.46
C SER A 94 -21.98 14.61 20.53
N GLU A 95 -23.19 14.94 20.98
CA GLU A 95 -24.39 14.10 20.95
C GLU A 95 -24.84 13.84 19.51
N THR A 96 -24.07 13.03 18.77
CA THR A 96 -24.42 12.36 17.52
C THR A 96 -23.50 11.14 17.37
N SER A 97 -23.78 10.10 18.17
CA SER A 97 -23.05 8.83 18.13
C SER A 97 -23.33 8.09 16.80
N ILE A 98 -22.50 8.34 15.78
CA ILE A 98 -22.51 7.62 14.49
C ILE A 98 -21.22 6.79 14.28
N TRP A 99 -20.27 6.83 15.23
CA TRP A 99 -18.93 6.25 15.05
C TRP A 99 -18.58 5.19 16.11
N SER A 100 -19.56 4.48 16.66
CA SER A 100 -19.33 3.27 17.45
C SER A 100 -19.26 2.06 16.53
N ASP A 101 -18.19 1.97 15.74
CA ASP A 101 -17.99 0.87 14.81
C ASP A 101 -17.13 -0.23 15.48
N ASP A 102 -17.68 -0.79 16.55
CA ASP A 102 -17.24 -2.06 17.18
C ASP A 102 -17.48 -3.28 16.26
N SER A 103 -17.93 -3.05 15.02
CA SER A 103 -18.52 -4.07 14.17
C SER A 103 -17.51 -4.91 13.37
N PHE A 104 -16.27 -4.45 13.15
CA PHE A 104 -15.25 -5.23 12.42
C PHE A 104 -14.80 -6.50 13.16
N TRP A 105 -14.83 -6.46 14.50
CA TRP A 105 -14.46 -7.54 15.40
C TRP A 105 -15.67 -8.30 15.98
N THR A 106 -16.87 -8.13 15.39
CA THR A 106 -18.02 -8.94 15.78
C THR A 106 -17.66 -10.43 15.70
N MET A 107 -17.98 -11.15 16.79
CA MET A 107 -17.28 -12.35 17.24
C MET A 107 -17.17 -13.52 16.25
N ASP A 108 -17.97 -13.54 15.18
CA ASP A 108 -17.90 -14.54 14.10
C ASP A 108 -16.80 -14.24 13.05
N ALA A 109 -16.34 -12.99 12.92
CA ALA A 109 -15.28 -12.60 11.99
C ALA A 109 -13.87 -12.69 12.60
N THR A 110 -13.74 -12.58 13.92
CA THR A 110 -12.46 -12.56 14.65
C THR A 110 -11.63 -13.82 14.38
N GLY A 111 -12.26 -14.99 14.33
CA GLY A 111 -11.59 -16.24 13.98
C GLY A 111 -11.03 -16.24 12.55
N ALA A 112 -11.75 -15.67 11.59
CA ALA A 112 -11.30 -15.57 10.20
C ALA A 112 -10.11 -14.60 10.05
N TRP A 113 -10.10 -13.49 10.80
CA TRP A 113 -8.99 -12.54 10.82
C TRP A 113 -7.75 -13.11 11.49
N ILE A 114 -7.90 -13.82 12.61
CA ILE A 114 -6.80 -14.52 13.28
C ILE A 114 -6.26 -15.64 12.38
N SER A 115 -7.13 -16.37 11.69
CA SER A 115 -6.69 -17.39 10.73
C SER A 115 -5.94 -16.76 9.55
N ALA A 116 -6.40 -15.60 9.05
CA ALA A 116 -5.72 -14.88 7.98
C ALA A 116 -4.34 -14.36 8.40
N SER A 117 -4.17 -13.96 9.66
CA SER A 117 -2.87 -13.45 10.15
C SER A 117 -1.80 -14.55 10.24
N GLU A 118 -2.18 -15.82 10.39
CA GLU A 118 -1.25 -16.95 10.32
C GLU A 118 -0.53 -17.05 8.97
N TYR A 119 -1.12 -16.48 7.91
CA TYR A 119 -0.58 -16.46 6.55
C TYR A 119 0.26 -15.21 6.24
N ILE A 120 0.55 -14.37 7.24
CA ILE A 120 1.34 -13.15 7.06
C ILE A 120 2.56 -13.20 7.98
N ASP A 121 3.74 -13.17 7.39
CA ASP A 121 4.98 -12.98 8.12
C ASP A 121 5.33 -11.48 8.19
N LEU A 122 5.58 -10.99 9.40
CA LEU A 122 5.96 -9.60 9.66
C LEU A 122 7.48 -9.51 9.84
N ILE A 123 8.13 -8.65 9.06
CA ILE A 123 9.58 -8.43 9.13
C ILE A 123 9.84 -6.95 9.45
N TYR A 124 10.51 -6.68 10.57
CA TYR A 124 10.92 -5.33 10.96
C TYR A 124 12.30 -5.01 10.41
N VAL A 125 12.42 -3.86 9.73
CA VAL A 125 13.63 -3.47 9.03
C VAL A 125 14.02 -2.04 9.41
N PRO A 126 15.07 -1.83 10.23
CA PRO A 126 15.37 -0.51 10.76
C PRO A 126 16.09 0.41 9.75
N SER A 127 16.65 -0.13 8.66
CA SER A 127 17.46 0.66 7.72
C SER A 127 17.29 0.23 6.26
N LEU A 128 17.48 1.17 5.34
CA LEU A 128 17.38 0.91 3.90
C LEU A 128 18.37 -0.18 3.43
N ARG A 129 19.55 -0.24 4.06
CA ARG A 129 20.54 -1.30 3.78
C ARG A 129 19.99 -2.67 4.17
N GLY A 130 19.34 -2.77 5.33
CA GLY A 130 18.66 -3.99 5.78
C GLY A 130 17.56 -4.41 4.81
N LEU A 131 16.76 -3.45 4.32
CA LEU A 131 15.72 -3.72 3.32
C LEU A 131 16.34 -4.34 2.06
N ARG A 132 17.36 -3.69 1.50
CA ARG A 132 18.03 -4.18 0.29
C ARG A 132 18.69 -5.54 0.49
N ALA A 133 19.27 -5.79 1.67
CA ALA A 133 19.85 -7.09 2.01
C ALA A 133 18.77 -8.19 2.04
N ILE A 134 17.63 -7.93 2.69
CA ILE A 134 16.49 -8.85 2.69
C ILE A 134 16.02 -9.11 1.26
N LEU A 135 15.77 -8.07 0.47
CA LEU A 135 15.32 -8.19 -0.92
C LEU A 135 16.33 -8.95 -1.80
N SER A 136 17.63 -8.85 -1.52
CA SER A 136 18.66 -9.57 -2.30
C SER A 136 18.75 -11.07 -2.01
N VAL A 137 18.31 -11.50 -0.82
CA VAL A 137 18.31 -12.91 -0.41
C VAL A 137 16.94 -13.53 -0.62
N TYR A 138 15.90 -12.71 -0.52
CA TYR A 138 14.52 -13.12 -0.62
C TYR A 138 14.17 -13.39 -2.08
N HIS A 139 14.02 -14.67 -2.43
CA HIS A 139 13.63 -15.11 -3.76
C HIS A 139 12.34 -15.91 -3.69
N TYR A 140 11.33 -15.46 -4.43
CA TYR A 140 10.03 -16.15 -4.50
C TYR A 140 10.09 -17.49 -5.24
N SER A 141 9.46 -18.52 -4.65
CA SER A 141 9.22 -19.82 -5.30
C SER A 141 7.91 -19.89 -6.08
N SER A 142 6.93 -19.02 -5.80
CA SER A 142 5.54 -19.20 -6.27
C SER A 142 4.79 -17.89 -6.47
N SER A 143 3.89 -17.88 -7.45
CA SER A 143 3.12 -16.71 -7.89
C SER A 143 1.99 -16.30 -6.93
N LEU A 144 1.82 -16.97 -5.78
CA LEU A 144 0.68 -16.74 -4.89
C LEU A 144 0.99 -15.83 -3.70
N ASN A 145 2.23 -15.75 -3.24
CA ASN A 145 2.54 -14.94 -2.06
C ASN A 145 2.86 -13.51 -2.46
N ARG A 146 2.59 -12.60 -1.52
CA ARG A 146 2.77 -11.17 -1.77
C ARG A 146 3.84 -10.57 -0.88
N LEU A 147 4.49 -9.56 -1.44
CA LEU A 147 5.38 -8.69 -0.69
C LEU A 147 4.72 -7.33 -0.51
N ALA A 148 4.50 -6.91 0.72
CA ALA A 148 4.08 -5.55 1.05
C ALA A 148 5.21 -4.84 1.79
N ILE A 149 5.50 -3.58 1.43
CA ILE A 149 6.58 -2.79 2.03
C ILE A 149 6.02 -1.46 2.54
N TRP A 150 6.20 -1.18 3.83
CA TRP A 150 5.79 0.05 4.50
C TRP A 150 6.84 0.54 5.49
N SER A 151 7.22 1.82 5.58
CA SER A 151 6.97 2.91 4.64
C SER A 151 8.10 2.96 3.62
N PHE A 152 7.78 2.75 2.33
CA PHE A 152 8.77 2.57 1.28
C PHE A 152 9.59 3.84 0.96
N LEU A 153 8.95 5.00 0.81
CA LEU A 153 9.61 6.27 0.53
C LEU A 153 10.26 6.88 1.78
N LYS A 154 9.62 6.78 2.95
CA LYS A 154 10.16 7.33 4.21
C LYS A 154 11.51 6.73 4.59
N ILE A 155 11.71 5.43 4.36
CA ILE A 155 13.01 4.81 4.65
C ILE A 155 14.12 5.32 3.70
N HIS A 156 13.76 5.72 2.48
CA HIS A 156 14.68 6.40 1.57
C HIS A 156 15.02 7.80 2.05
N GLU A 157 14.02 8.57 2.50
CA GLU A 157 14.20 9.90 3.10
C GLU A 157 15.12 9.84 4.32
N ALA A 158 14.82 8.95 5.27
CA ALA A 158 15.61 8.77 6.49
C ALA A 158 17.06 8.33 6.23
N SER A 159 17.32 7.64 5.12
CA SER A 159 18.67 7.18 4.74
C SER A 159 19.48 8.21 3.95
N GLY A 160 18.87 9.34 3.55
CA GLY A 160 19.49 10.29 2.63
C GLY A 160 19.56 9.80 1.17
N GLU A 161 18.92 8.67 0.85
CA GLU A 161 18.87 8.10 -0.51
C GLU A 161 17.52 8.37 -1.21
N PHE A 162 16.81 9.45 -0.84
CA PHE A 162 15.57 9.88 -1.46
C PHE A 162 15.82 10.59 -2.80
N SER A 163 16.16 9.77 -3.79
CA SER A 163 16.58 10.17 -5.13
C SER A 163 16.05 9.20 -6.18
N ALA A 164 16.05 9.62 -7.44
CA ALA A 164 15.58 8.79 -8.55
C ALA A 164 16.33 7.46 -8.64
N GLN A 165 17.66 7.49 -8.47
CA GLN A 165 18.53 6.33 -8.54
C GLN A 165 18.39 5.46 -7.29
N GLY A 166 18.30 6.08 -6.10
CA GLY A 166 18.08 5.37 -4.85
C GLY A 166 16.80 4.55 -4.90
N LEU A 167 15.68 5.18 -5.27
CA LEU A 167 14.39 4.52 -5.43
C LEU A 167 14.43 3.43 -6.50
N SER A 168 14.91 3.76 -7.72
CA SER A 168 14.97 2.79 -8.82
C SER A 168 15.75 1.53 -8.44
N ARG A 169 16.85 1.67 -7.70
CA ARG A 169 17.66 0.53 -7.23
C ARG A 169 16.88 -0.38 -6.29
N THR A 170 16.15 0.19 -5.33
CA THR A 170 15.38 -0.61 -4.37
C THR A 170 14.15 -1.23 -5.01
N ILE A 171 13.46 -0.50 -5.90
CA ILE A 171 12.31 -1.03 -6.65
C ILE A 171 12.75 -2.21 -7.53
N ALA A 172 13.86 -2.07 -8.25
CA ALA A 172 14.39 -3.16 -9.07
C ALA A 172 14.66 -4.43 -8.26
N LEU A 173 15.30 -4.30 -7.08
CA LEU A 173 15.51 -5.44 -6.17
C LEU A 173 14.20 -6.07 -5.70
N ALA A 174 13.20 -5.25 -5.38
CA ALA A 174 11.93 -5.76 -4.89
C ALA A 174 11.12 -6.45 -6.00
N ILE A 175 11.17 -5.92 -7.22
CA ILE A 175 10.59 -6.54 -8.41
C ILE A 175 11.29 -7.86 -8.74
N GLU A 176 12.62 -7.91 -8.66
CA GLU A 176 13.40 -9.12 -8.86
C GLU A 176 13.05 -10.19 -7.81
N ALA A 177 12.97 -9.79 -6.54
CA ALA A 177 12.58 -10.66 -5.43
C ALA A 177 11.21 -11.33 -5.65
N CYS A 178 10.27 -10.61 -6.28
CA CYS A 178 8.88 -11.04 -6.50
C CYS A 178 8.55 -11.42 -7.96
N ARG A 179 9.56 -11.54 -8.83
CA ARG A 179 9.37 -11.83 -10.28
C ARG A 179 8.37 -10.91 -10.98
N ASN A 180 8.38 -9.63 -10.60
CA ASN A 180 7.50 -8.59 -11.15
C ASN A 180 6.00 -8.76 -10.85
N GLU A 181 5.64 -9.59 -9.88
CA GLU A 181 4.24 -9.81 -9.52
C GLU A 181 3.99 -9.63 -8.02
N ASN A 182 2.73 -9.37 -7.63
CA ASN A 182 2.27 -9.42 -6.24
C ASN A 182 3.04 -8.54 -5.23
N ILE A 183 3.56 -7.40 -5.67
CA ILE A 183 4.24 -6.43 -4.81
C ILE A 183 3.40 -5.18 -4.56
N ILE A 184 3.33 -4.78 -3.29
CA ILE A 184 2.63 -3.58 -2.84
C ILE A 184 3.64 -2.68 -2.12
N PHE A 185 3.86 -1.50 -2.67
CA PHE A 185 4.58 -0.42 -2.03
C PHE A 185 3.59 0.51 -1.35
N CYS A 186 3.83 0.85 -0.09
CA CYS A 186 2.98 1.77 0.63
C CYS A 186 3.78 2.84 1.34
N ASP A 187 3.25 4.06 1.31
CA ASP A 187 3.79 5.17 2.08
C ASP A 187 2.73 6.21 2.40
N SER A 188 3.03 7.06 3.37
CA SER A 188 2.32 8.31 3.66
C SER A 188 2.83 9.49 2.82
N ILE A 189 4.03 9.39 2.23
CA ILE A 189 4.59 10.41 1.34
C ILE A 189 3.84 10.39 0.00
N SER A 190 3.52 11.57 -0.52
CA SER A 190 2.85 11.70 -1.80
C SER A 190 3.78 11.36 -2.97
N ILE A 191 3.27 10.66 -3.99
CA ILE A 191 4.00 10.40 -5.24
C ILE A 191 4.31 11.68 -6.03
N LYS A 192 3.62 12.78 -5.73
CA LYS A 192 3.88 14.10 -6.31
C LYS A 192 5.10 14.78 -5.68
N SER A 193 5.69 14.20 -4.63
CA SER A 193 6.88 14.73 -3.97
C SER A 193 8.05 14.82 -4.95
N LEU A 194 8.83 15.90 -4.83
CA LEU A 194 10.01 16.14 -5.65
C LEU A 194 11.23 15.42 -5.06
N ILE A 195 11.96 14.71 -5.92
CA ILE A 195 13.19 14.02 -5.59
C ILE A 195 14.32 14.47 -6.50
N GLN A 196 15.54 14.34 -6.00
CA GLN A 196 16.73 14.71 -6.74
C GLN A 196 17.11 13.63 -7.75
N LEU A 197 17.55 14.06 -8.94
CA LEU A 197 18.23 13.22 -9.89
C LEU A 197 19.74 13.32 -9.62
N LEU A 198 20.34 12.29 -9.02
CA LEU A 198 21.79 12.24 -8.79
C LEU A 198 22.53 12.36 -10.13
N ASN A 199 23.69 13.00 -10.15
CA ASN A 199 24.51 13.27 -11.35
C ASN A 199 23.96 14.31 -12.36
N SER A 200 22.94 15.11 -12.01
CA SER A 200 22.52 16.23 -12.89
C SER A 200 23.58 17.32 -13.07
N SER A 201 24.69 17.24 -12.34
CA SER A 201 25.81 18.19 -12.33
C SER A 201 27.08 17.65 -13.03
N THR A 202 26.95 16.69 -13.95
CA THR A 202 28.09 16.30 -14.80
C THR A 202 28.44 17.46 -15.73
N LYS A 203 29.42 18.27 -15.32
CA LYS A 203 30.07 19.30 -16.12
C LYS A 203 30.72 18.64 -17.33
N VAL A 204 30.06 18.69 -18.48
CA VAL A 204 30.77 18.65 -19.76
C VAL A 204 31.29 20.07 -19.98
N SER A 205 32.60 20.23 -20.18
CA SER A 205 33.26 21.48 -20.63
C SER A 205 33.24 22.71 -19.70
N GLY A 206 33.86 22.62 -18.52
CA GLY A 206 34.61 23.73 -17.89
C GLY A 206 33.88 25.02 -17.44
N ILE A 207 32.62 25.24 -17.82
CA ILE A 207 31.86 26.44 -17.47
C ILE A 207 30.95 26.08 -16.31
N SER A 208 31.25 26.66 -15.15
CA SER A 208 30.44 26.54 -13.95
C SER A 208 29.17 27.38 -14.08
N VAL A 209 28.20 26.91 -14.85
CA VAL A 209 26.81 27.32 -14.66
C VAL A 209 26.35 26.62 -13.37
N CYS A 210 25.79 27.36 -12.42
CA CYS A 210 25.08 26.78 -11.27
C CYS A 210 24.10 25.74 -11.80
N SER A 211 24.48 24.46 -11.78
CA SER A 211 23.71 23.39 -12.38
C SER A 211 22.46 23.24 -11.52
N ALA A 212 21.33 23.77 -12.00
CA ALA A 212 20.05 23.61 -11.36
C ALA A 212 19.87 22.12 -11.04
N ILE A 213 19.68 21.81 -9.76
CA ILE A 213 19.39 20.44 -9.30
C ILE A 213 18.15 20.02 -10.08
N ARG A 214 18.29 19.06 -10.98
CA ARG A 214 17.14 18.56 -11.74
C ARG A 214 16.31 17.74 -10.77
N GLN A 215 15.16 18.29 -10.42
CA GLN A 215 14.14 17.61 -9.63
C GLN A 215 13.15 16.94 -10.57
N ILE A 216 12.69 15.76 -10.17
CA ILE A 216 11.59 15.04 -10.82
C ILE A 216 10.63 14.54 -9.74
N THR A 217 9.42 14.15 -10.11
CA THR A 217 8.48 13.58 -9.13
C THR A 217 8.82 12.13 -8.84
N VAL A 218 8.47 11.66 -7.64
CA VAL A 218 8.50 10.22 -7.29
C VAL A 218 7.69 9.42 -8.30
N GLU A 219 6.51 9.92 -8.67
CA GLU A 219 5.63 9.34 -9.69
C GLU A 219 6.37 9.03 -10.99
N THR A 220 7.10 10.00 -11.54
CA THR A 220 7.86 9.83 -12.81
C THR A 220 8.87 8.67 -12.73
N VAL A 221 9.46 8.45 -11.56
CA VAL A 221 10.41 7.34 -11.35
C VAL A 221 9.69 6.02 -11.18
N MET A 222 8.61 6.01 -10.40
CA MET A 222 7.85 4.81 -10.09
C MET A 222 7.08 4.27 -11.29
N GLU A 223 6.57 5.14 -12.18
CA GLU A 223 5.84 4.75 -13.40
C GLU A 223 6.65 3.87 -14.35
N ARG A 224 7.99 3.91 -14.27
CA ARG A 224 8.86 3.02 -15.04
C ARG A 224 8.77 1.56 -14.59
N TRP A 225 8.31 1.33 -13.38
CA TRP A 225 8.34 0.05 -12.69
C TRP A 225 6.95 -0.42 -12.24
N ILE A 226 6.04 0.52 -12.00
CA ILE A 226 4.75 0.32 -11.36
C ILE A 226 3.67 0.82 -12.31
N SER A 227 2.71 -0.04 -12.60
CA SER A 227 1.61 0.27 -13.53
C SER A 227 0.39 0.85 -12.84
N ALA A 228 0.32 0.75 -11.51
CA ALA A 228 -0.89 0.95 -10.71
C ALA A 228 -0.60 1.80 -9.47
N PHE A 229 -1.37 2.87 -9.28
CA PHE A 229 -1.24 3.77 -8.12
C PHE A 229 -2.62 4.05 -7.53
N TRP A 230 -2.71 3.95 -6.20
CA TRP A 230 -3.90 4.26 -5.44
C TRP A 230 -3.60 5.36 -4.43
N GLU A 231 -4.21 6.53 -4.61
CA GLU A 231 -4.15 7.66 -3.67
C GLU A 231 -5.47 7.79 -2.93
N ILE A 232 -5.46 7.62 -1.60
CA ILE A 232 -6.64 7.89 -0.76
C ILE A 232 -6.61 9.38 -0.40
N VAL A 233 -7.58 10.15 -0.90
CA VAL A 233 -7.53 11.62 -0.80
C VAL A 233 -8.31 12.12 0.41
N SER A 234 -9.57 11.70 0.62
CA SER A 234 -10.35 12.13 1.78
C SER A 234 -11.63 11.32 1.99
N LEU A 235 -12.15 11.36 3.22
CA LEU A 235 -13.55 11.11 3.55
C LEU A 235 -14.26 12.47 3.64
N ASN A 236 -15.38 12.65 2.95
CA ASN A 236 -16.24 13.83 3.10
C ASN A 236 -17.04 13.74 4.42
N GLU A 237 -17.49 14.87 4.94
CA GLU A 237 -18.35 14.98 6.14
C GLU A 237 -19.63 14.12 6.08
N GLN A 238 -20.03 13.71 4.87
CA GLN A 238 -21.19 12.86 4.58
C GLN A 238 -20.87 11.36 4.61
N GLY A 239 -19.67 10.95 5.00
CA GLY A 239 -19.23 9.54 5.00
C GLY A 239 -18.92 8.98 3.60
N ILE A 240 -18.80 9.85 2.60
CA ILE A 240 -18.41 9.47 1.24
C ILE A 240 -16.89 9.60 1.12
N GLY A 241 -16.19 8.50 0.96
CA GLY A 241 -14.76 8.48 0.66
C GLY A 241 -14.50 8.67 -0.82
N TYR A 242 -13.37 9.27 -1.16
CA TYR A 242 -12.88 9.25 -2.52
C TYR A 242 -11.36 9.07 -2.60
N GLY A 243 -10.95 8.43 -3.68
CA GLY A 243 -9.57 8.12 -4.01
C GLY A 243 -9.32 8.30 -5.50
N ILE A 244 -8.04 8.39 -5.86
CA ILE A 244 -7.58 8.47 -7.24
C ILE A 244 -6.88 7.15 -7.54
N TRP A 245 -7.42 6.43 -8.50
CA TRP A 245 -6.81 5.26 -9.09
C TRP A 245 -6.15 5.62 -10.41
N LYS A 246 -4.90 5.24 -10.57
CA LYS A 246 -4.17 5.41 -11.81
C LYS A 246 -3.69 4.05 -12.29
N TYR A 247 -4.03 3.70 -13.52
CA TYR A 247 -3.57 2.46 -14.14
C TYR A 247 -3.13 2.72 -15.58
N ARG A 248 -1.87 2.39 -15.90
CA ARG A 248 -1.30 2.53 -17.25
C ARG A 248 -1.54 3.90 -17.91
N GLY A 249 -1.48 4.97 -17.11
CA GLY A 249 -1.67 6.35 -17.55
C GLY A 249 -3.12 6.84 -17.53
N GLU A 250 -4.11 5.95 -17.36
CA GLU A 250 -5.50 6.35 -17.15
C GLU A 250 -5.76 6.68 -15.68
N HIS A 251 -6.54 7.73 -15.44
CA HIS A 251 -6.90 8.18 -14.10
C HIS A 251 -8.39 8.00 -13.86
N TRP A 252 -8.74 7.56 -12.67
CA TRP A 252 -10.10 7.29 -12.25
C TRP A 252 -10.29 7.86 -10.86
N LYS A 253 -11.32 8.69 -10.69
CA LYS A 253 -11.83 9.03 -9.37
C LYS A 253 -12.76 7.91 -8.92
N VAL A 254 -12.45 7.30 -7.79
CA VAL A 254 -13.29 6.28 -7.17
C VAL A 254 -13.94 6.90 -5.95
N CYS A 255 -15.26 6.99 -5.96
CA CYS A 255 -16.06 7.45 -4.83
C CYS A 255 -16.73 6.23 -4.19
N TRP A 256 -16.86 6.22 -2.88
CA TRP A 256 -17.52 5.14 -2.16
C TRP A 256 -18.24 5.65 -0.92
N LYS A 257 -19.27 4.94 -0.48
CA LYS A 257 -19.99 5.25 0.73
C LYS A 257 -19.85 4.12 1.74
N ASP A 258 -19.55 4.46 2.98
CA ASP A 258 -19.58 3.50 4.08
C ASP A 258 -21.04 3.28 4.50
N SER A 259 -21.51 2.03 4.44
CA SER A 259 -22.86 1.68 4.89
C SER A 259 -22.99 1.51 6.41
N GLY A 260 -21.92 1.78 7.17
CA GLY A 260 -21.91 1.78 8.64
C GLY A 260 -21.81 0.40 9.28
N ASN A 261 -21.63 -0.65 8.46
CA ASN A 261 -21.36 -2.03 8.87
C ASN A 261 -19.97 -2.49 8.41
N GLY A 262 -19.10 -1.56 7.99
CA GLY A 262 -17.83 -1.85 7.34
C GLY A 262 -17.95 -2.40 5.92
N GLU A 263 -19.17 -2.52 5.39
CA GLU A 263 -19.40 -2.74 3.96
C GLU A 263 -19.39 -1.40 3.21
N ILE A 264 -18.96 -1.48 1.97
CA ILE A 264 -19.02 -0.35 1.05
C ILE A 264 -20.17 -0.57 0.11
N SER A 265 -21.03 0.44 0.05
CA SER A 265 -22.02 0.60 -0.99
C SER A 265 -21.60 1.69 -1.97
N ASP A 266 -22.26 1.69 -3.13
CA ASP A 266 -22.27 2.84 -4.05
C ASP A 266 -20.88 3.25 -4.55
N ILE A 267 -20.09 2.26 -5.01
CA ILE A 267 -18.81 2.56 -5.65
C ILE A 267 -19.06 3.14 -7.04
N GLU A 268 -18.68 4.41 -7.20
CA GLU A 268 -18.76 5.11 -8.48
C GLU A 268 -17.35 5.35 -9.04
N TYR A 269 -17.18 5.05 -10.33
CA TYR A 269 -15.94 5.28 -11.05
C TYR A 269 -16.16 6.39 -12.08
N ILE A 270 -15.40 7.47 -11.94
CA ILE A 270 -15.42 8.59 -12.88
C ILE A 270 -14.04 8.65 -13.51
N ARG A 271 -13.95 8.39 -14.81
CA ARG A 271 -12.70 8.58 -15.56
C ARG A 271 -12.34 10.07 -15.53
N LEU A 272 -11.11 10.37 -15.17
CA LEU A 272 -10.55 11.72 -15.22
C LEU A 272 -9.79 11.87 -16.53
N ASP A 273 -10.02 13.01 -17.20
CA ASP A 273 -9.32 13.39 -18.43
C ASP A 273 -7.88 13.87 -18.15
#